data_AF-F0FWS9-F1
#
_entry.id   AF-F0FWS9-F1
#
_cell.length_a   1.000
_cell.length_b   1.000
_cell.length_c   1.000
_cell.angle_alpha   90.00
_cell.angle_beta   90.00
_cell.angle_gamma   90.00
#
_symmetry.space_group_name_H-M   'P 1'
#
loop_
_entity.id
_entity.type
_entity.pdbx_description
1 polymer ?
#
loop_
_entity_poly.entity_id
_entity_poly.type
_entity_poly.pdbx_seq_one_letter_code
_entity_poly.pdbx_strand_id
1 'polypeptide(L)'
;MDSISTSVARAVTSHVLYLDELLERIAMLCKAPNGTRQYALYSEDVSHEKLGMTLDGVRRCRDRLDGFDKRWSLGPPQREVLLSKALVVELQFFDIALDEMTLGRLAGYGAMAGEASSDYVRLVADCKALVAEIRRDLVAHG
;
A
#
# COMPACT_ATOMS: atom_id res chain seq x y z
N MET A 1 -0.88 13.38 28.78
CA MET A 1 0.44 12.78 28.57
C MET A 1 0.27 11.86 27.37
N ASP A 2 0.56 12.38 26.18
CA ASP A 2 0.41 11.61 24.95
C ASP A 2 1.50 10.54 24.93
N SER A 3 1.08 9.28 24.96
CA SER A 3 2.00 8.16 24.90
C SER A 3 1.58 7.27 23.75
N ILE A 4 2.40 7.27 22.70
CA ILE A 4 2.37 6.24 21.66
C ILE A 4 3.42 5.21 22.06
N SER A 5 3.04 3.95 22.22
CA SER A 5 4.04 2.90 22.47
C SER A 5 4.98 2.76 21.27
N THR A 6 6.24 2.40 21.50
CA THR A 6 7.24 2.22 20.43
C THR A 6 6.79 1.21 19.37
N SER A 7 6.07 0.16 19.77
CA SER A 7 5.54 -0.85 18.86
C SER A 7 4.42 -0.28 17.97
N VAL A 8 3.50 0.51 18.53
CA VAL A 8 2.48 1.23 17.76
C VAL A 8 3.14 2.24 16.81
N ALA A 9 4.14 2.99 17.28
CA ALA A 9 4.86 3.95 16.44
C ALA A 9 5.52 3.25 15.23
N ARG A 10 6.17 2.09 15.44
CA ARG A 10 6.74 1.29 14.35
C ARG A 10 5.67 0.79 13.37
N ALA A 11 4.56 0.26 13.89
CA ALA A 11 3.47 -0.21 13.04
C ALA A 11 2.89 0.93 12.19
N VAL A 12 2.62 2.09 12.80
CA VAL A 12 2.14 3.30 12.11
C VAL A 12 3.14 3.74 11.04
N THR A 13 4.44 3.79 11.33
CA THR A 13 5.47 4.12 10.34
C THR A 13 5.45 3.14 9.16
N SER A 14 5.38 1.83 9.41
CA SER A 14 5.29 0.84 8.34
C SER A 14 4.05 1.01 7.47
N HIS A 15 2.90 1.33 8.08
CA HIS A 15 1.67 1.61 7.33
C HIS A 15 1.79 2.87 6.47
N VAL A 16 2.36 3.96 7.01
CA VAL A 16 2.57 5.20 6.25
C VAL A 16 3.48 4.97 5.05
N LEU A 17 4.57 4.21 5.22
CA LEU A 17 5.47 3.85 4.12
C LEU A 17 4.77 3.02 3.04
N TYR A 18 3.90 2.09 3.45
CA TYR A 18 3.11 1.29 2.51
C TYR A 18 2.07 2.13 1.75
N LEU A 19 1.42 3.08 2.42
CA LEU A 19 0.51 4.03 1.76
C LEU A 19 1.26 4.89 0.74
N ASP A 20 2.46 5.41 1.06
CA ASP A 20 3.30 6.19 0.12
C ASP A 20 3.66 5.37 -1.13
N GLU A 21 3.95 4.07 -0.97
CA GLU A 21 4.18 3.17 -2.09
C GLU A 21 2.93 2.94 -2.96
N LEU A 22 1.74 2.85 -2.35
CA LEU A 22 0.49 2.75 -3.09
C LEU A 22 0.16 4.06 -3.83
N LEU A 23 0.39 5.22 -3.22
CA LEU A 23 0.25 6.52 -3.89
C LEU A 23 1.18 6.61 -5.11
N GLU A 24 2.43 6.17 -4.97
CA GLU A 24 3.38 6.14 -6.08
C GLU A 24 2.88 5.26 -7.23
N ARG A 25 2.33 4.07 -6.94
CA ARG A 25 1.74 3.19 -7.95
C ARG A 25 0.55 3.84 -8.67
N ILE A 26 -0.33 4.52 -7.93
CA ILE A 26 -1.45 5.28 -8.50
C ILE A 26 -0.93 6.42 -9.39
N ALA A 27 0.06 7.19 -8.92
CA ALA A 27 0.67 8.29 -9.66
C ALA A 27 1.34 7.83 -10.97
N MET A 28 2.06 6.70 -10.93
CA MET A 28 2.66 6.08 -12.12
C MET A 28 1.60 5.67 -13.15
N LEU A 29 0.47 5.08 -12.71
CA LEU A 29 -0.66 4.75 -13.60
C LEU A 29 -1.25 6.01 -14.26
N CYS A 30 -1.31 7.12 -13.51
CA CYS A 30 -1.75 8.43 -14.01
C CYS A 30 -0.70 9.15 -14.88
N LYS A 31 0.47 8.56 -15.13
CA LYS A 31 1.60 9.19 -15.85
C LYS A 31 2.03 10.53 -15.24
N ALA A 32 1.89 10.70 -13.92
CA ALA A 32 2.34 11.90 -13.24
C ALA A 32 3.88 12.03 -13.36
N PRO A 33 4.42 13.17 -13.83
CA PRO A 33 5.85 13.36 -13.93
C PRO A 33 6.45 13.63 -12.54
N ASN A 34 7.50 12.87 -12.21
CA ASN A 34 8.28 12.87 -10.96
C ASN A 34 7.63 12.08 -9.81
N GLY A 35 8.40 11.14 -9.27
CA GLY A 35 7.99 10.27 -8.17
C GLY A 35 7.41 11.07 -7.01
N THR A 36 6.20 10.72 -6.64
CA THR A 36 5.41 11.31 -5.55
C THR A 36 5.86 10.84 -4.17
N ARG A 37 6.77 9.86 -4.10
CA ARG A 37 7.31 9.34 -2.84
C ARG A 37 7.87 10.44 -1.95
N GLN A 38 7.26 10.59 -0.78
CA GLN A 38 7.69 11.55 0.22
C GLN A 38 8.61 10.92 1.29
N TYR A 39 8.61 9.59 1.44
CA TYR A 39 9.21 8.91 2.61
C TYR A 39 10.27 7.86 2.25
N ALA A 40 11.24 8.17 1.39
CA ALA A 40 12.37 7.28 1.11
C ALA A 40 13.34 7.19 2.32
N LEU A 41 13.06 6.28 3.26
CA LEU A 41 13.72 6.21 4.57
C LEU A 41 14.56 4.95 4.81
N TYR A 42 14.69 4.06 3.83
CA TYR A 42 15.48 2.84 4.01
C TYR A 42 16.97 3.13 3.81
N SER A 43 17.74 3.02 4.89
CA SER A 43 19.20 2.89 4.82
C SER A 43 19.57 1.44 4.49
N GLU A 44 20.58 1.22 3.67
CA GLU A 44 21.08 -0.14 3.37
C GLU A 44 21.70 -0.78 4.62
N ASP A 45 20.97 -1.72 5.25
CA ASP A 45 21.41 -2.54 6.38
C ASP A 45 21.57 -4.03 6.01
N VAL A 46 21.25 -4.39 4.77
CA VAL A 46 21.36 -5.74 4.20
C VAL A 46 22.52 -5.80 3.21
N SER A 47 23.40 -6.80 3.34
CA SER A 47 24.51 -6.99 2.41
C SER A 47 24.03 -7.28 0.98
N HIS A 48 24.80 -6.86 -0.03
CA HIS A 48 24.50 -7.15 -1.44
C HIS A 48 24.30 -8.65 -1.72
N GLU A 49 25.04 -9.52 -1.04
CA GLU A 49 24.86 -10.98 -1.15
C GLU A 49 23.46 -11.42 -0.70
N LYS A 50 22.98 -10.94 0.46
CA LYS A 50 21.64 -11.25 0.98
C LYS A 50 20.54 -10.66 0.10
N LEU A 51 20.76 -9.47 -0.46
CA LEU A 51 19.87 -8.89 -1.46
C LEU A 51 19.80 -9.76 -2.71
N GLY A 52 20.95 -10.25 -3.21
CA GLY A 52 21.03 -11.17 -4.35
C GLY A 52 20.23 -12.46 -4.11
N MET A 53 20.41 -13.10 -2.94
CA MET A 53 19.65 -14.29 -2.55
C MET A 53 18.14 -14.03 -2.48
N THR A 54 17.75 -12.85 -1.98
CA THR A 54 16.35 -12.43 -1.88
C THR A 54 15.74 -12.23 -3.27
N LEU A 55 16.46 -11.56 -4.18
CA LEU A 55 16.05 -11.36 -5.57
C LEU A 55 15.92 -12.69 -6.32
N ASP A 56 16.81 -13.65 -6.10
CA ASP A 56 16.69 -15.01 -6.63
C ASP A 56 15.45 -15.74 -6.11
N GLY A 57 15.11 -15.55 -4.83
CA GLY A 57 13.86 -16.01 -4.24
C GLY A 57 12.63 -15.43 -4.95
N VAL A 58 12.60 -14.12 -5.15
CA VAL A 58 11.52 -13.41 -5.85
C VAL A 58 11.37 -13.92 -7.29
N ARG A 59 12.48 -14.09 -8.02
CA ARG A 59 12.48 -14.63 -9.39
C ARG A 59 11.87 -16.03 -9.44
N ARG A 60 12.31 -16.95 -8.58
CA ARG A 60 11.74 -18.31 -8.52
C ARG A 60 10.26 -18.31 -8.18
N CYS A 61 9.80 -17.37 -7.36
CA CYS A 61 8.38 -17.20 -7.07
C CYS A 61 7.59 -16.77 -8.32
N ARG A 62 8.12 -15.78 -9.06
CA ARG A 62 7.54 -15.35 -10.35
C ARG A 62 7.48 -16.49 -11.36
N ASP A 63 8.54 -17.29 -11.48
CA ASP A 63 8.58 -18.44 -12.39
C ASP A 63 7.52 -19.49 -12.04
N ARG A 64 7.26 -19.71 -10.74
CA ARG A 64 6.20 -20.61 -10.27
C ARG A 64 4.81 -20.08 -10.59
N LEU A 65 4.59 -18.78 -10.39
CA LEU A 65 3.32 -18.11 -10.72
C LEU A 65 3.06 -18.15 -12.23
N ASP A 66 4.06 -17.84 -13.05
CA ASP A 66 3.99 -17.94 -14.52
C ASP A 66 3.73 -19.38 -14.99
N GLY A 67 4.41 -20.36 -14.39
CA GLY A 67 4.16 -21.77 -14.68
C GLY A 67 2.75 -22.24 -14.30
N PHE A 68 2.19 -21.72 -13.19
CA PHE A 68 0.81 -21.98 -12.80
C PHE A 68 -0.18 -21.32 -13.77
N ASP A 69 0.05 -20.05 -14.09
CA ASP A 69 -0.77 -19.27 -15.02
C ASP A 69 -0.88 -19.95 -16.40
N LYS A 70 0.27 -20.33 -16.98
CA LYS A 70 0.35 -21.06 -18.26
C LYS A 70 -0.34 -22.40 -18.23
N ARG A 71 -0.18 -23.16 -17.14
CA ARG A 71 -0.80 -24.49 -16.98
C ARG A 71 -2.32 -24.42 -17.01
N TRP A 72 -2.88 -23.38 -16.41
CA TRP A 72 -4.32 -23.24 -16.23
C TRP A 72 -4.95 -22.23 -17.20
N SER A 73 -4.15 -21.63 -18.10
CA SER A 73 -4.59 -20.57 -19.01
C SER A 73 -5.35 -19.46 -18.28
N LEU A 74 -4.90 -19.12 -17.06
CA LEU A 74 -5.50 -18.08 -16.21
C LEU A 74 -5.05 -16.68 -16.62
N GLY A 75 -4.06 -16.60 -17.51
CA GLY A 75 -3.45 -15.36 -17.95
C GLY A 75 -4.53 -14.42 -18.49
N PRO A 76 -4.34 -13.09 -18.33
CA PRO A 76 -5.30 -12.13 -18.82
C PRO A 76 -5.52 -12.41 -20.31
N PRO A 77 -6.76 -12.65 -20.75
CA PRO A 77 -7.04 -13.17 -22.09
C PRO A 77 -6.85 -12.06 -23.14
N GLN A 78 -5.63 -11.61 -23.43
CA GLN A 78 -5.29 -10.46 -24.30
C GLN A 78 -6.20 -9.23 -24.14
N ARG A 79 -6.99 -9.15 -23.05
CA ARG A 79 -7.90 -8.06 -22.78
C ARG A 79 -7.05 -6.99 -22.14
N GLU A 80 -6.80 -5.93 -22.89
CA GLU A 80 -6.31 -4.67 -22.34
C GLU A 80 -7.02 -4.42 -21.01
N VAL A 81 -6.27 -4.48 -19.91
CA VAL A 81 -6.79 -4.04 -18.62
C VAL A 81 -6.92 -2.53 -18.76
N LEU A 82 -8.18 -2.07 -18.83
CA LEU A 82 -8.45 -0.64 -18.91
C LEU A 82 -7.78 0.07 -17.74
N LEU A 83 -7.17 1.22 -18.00
CA LEU A 83 -6.49 2.03 -16.98
C LEU A 83 -7.40 2.32 -15.78
N SER A 84 -8.70 2.56 -16.02
CA SER A 84 -9.71 2.74 -14.98
C SER A 84 -9.83 1.52 -14.06
N LYS A 85 -9.71 0.29 -14.58
CA LYS A 85 -9.73 -0.94 -13.77
C LYS A 85 -8.46 -1.10 -12.94
N ALA A 86 -7.30 -0.78 -13.50
CA ALA A 86 -6.05 -0.79 -12.74
C ALA A 86 -6.08 0.22 -11.59
N LEU A 87 -6.59 1.44 -11.82
CA LEU A 87 -6.74 2.47 -10.80
C LEU A 87 -7.75 2.06 -9.71
N VAL A 88 -8.89 1.46 -10.06
CA VAL A 88 -9.85 0.94 -9.06
C VAL A 88 -9.21 -0.10 -8.15
N VAL A 89 -8.37 -1.00 -8.69
CA VAL A 89 -7.67 -2.02 -7.91
C VAL A 89 -6.67 -1.41 -6.94
N GLU A 90 -5.84 -0.45 -7.39
CA GLU A 90 -4.89 0.22 -6.50
C GLU A 90 -5.60 1.03 -5.39
N LEU A 91 -6.71 1.70 -5.71
CA LEU A 91 -7.54 2.37 -4.71
C LEU A 91 -8.16 1.39 -3.71
N GLN A 92 -8.50 0.17 -4.14
CA GLN A 92 -8.99 -0.87 -3.23
C GLN A 92 -7.89 -1.35 -2.28
N PHE A 93 -6.66 -1.52 -2.75
CA PHE A 93 -5.53 -1.84 -1.87
C PHE A 93 -5.25 -0.71 -0.88
N PHE A 94 -5.40 0.55 -1.29
CA PHE A 94 -5.29 1.70 -0.40
C PHE A 94 -6.36 1.68 0.70
N ASP A 95 -7.63 1.44 0.34
CA ASP A 95 -8.75 1.32 1.28
C ASP A 95 -8.51 0.20 2.31
N ILE A 96 -8.04 -0.97 1.86
CA ILE A 96 -7.68 -2.09 2.73
C ILE A 96 -6.53 -1.72 3.67
N ALA A 97 -5.51 -1.02 3.18
CA ALA A 97 -4.41 -0.56 4.02
C ALA A 97 -4.90 0.41 5.12
N LEU A 98 -5.84 1.29 4.80
CA LEU A 98 -6.48 2.19 5.78
C LEU A 98 -7.38 1.46 6.78
N ASP A 99 -7.98 0.32 6.42
CA ASP A 99 -8.72 -0.54 7.35
C ASP A 99 -7.80 -1.14 8.42
N GLU A 100 -6.62 -1.61 8.02
CA GLU A 100 -5.60 -2.15 8.94
C GLU A 100 -5.01 -1.05 9.86
N MET A 101 -5.11 0.21 9.45
CA MET A 101 -4.75 1.37 10.25
C MET A 101 -5.82 1.80 11.26
N THR A 102 -6.95 1.11 11.38
CA THR A 102 -7.94 1.48 12.42
C THR A 102 -7.40 1.20 13.82
N LEU A 103 -7.79 2.01 14.83
CA LEU A 103 -7.35 1.80 16.23
C LEU A 103 -7.67 0.38 16.75
N GLY A 104 -8.79 -0.22 16.32
CA GLY A 104 -9.14 -1.58 16.69
C GLY A 104 -8.15 -2.63 16.17
N ARG A 105 -7.62 -2.44 14.96
CA ARG A 105 -6.59 -3.30 14.37
C ARG A 105 -5.21 -3.04 14.97
N LEU A 106 -4.91 -1.77 15.27
CA LEU A 106 -3.66 -1.37 15.90
C LEU A 106 -3.52 -1.76 17.38
N ALA A 107 -4.63 -2.00 18.09
CA ALA A 107 -4.61 -2.36 19.50
C ALA A 107 -3.72 -3.58 19.80
N GLY A 108 -3.55 -4.49 18.84
CA GLY A 108 -2.62 -5.63 18.94
C GLY A 108 -1.14 -5.25 19.06
N TYR A 109 -0.76 -4.03 18.67
CA TYR A 109 0.60 -3.50 18.77
C TYR A 109 0.84 -2.63 20.01
N GLY A 110 -0.23 -2.27 20.74
CA GLY A 110 -0.17 -1.47 21.96
C GLY A 110 -1.20 -0.35 22.00
N ALA A 111 -1.11 0.49 23.03
CA ALA A 111 -2.01 1.63 23.21
C ALA A 111 -1.51 2.89 22.47
N MET A 112 -2.47 3.61 21.89
CA MET A 112 -2.36 5.00 21.44
C MET A 112 -3.42 5.79 22.22
N ALA A 113 -3.02 6.85 22.92
CA ALA A 113 -3.92 7.62 23.79
C ALA A 113 -3.71 9.12 23.62
N GLY A 114 -4.65 9.91 24.13
CA GLY A 114 -4.58 11.36 24.11
C GLY A 114 -4.88 11.97 22.74
N GLU A 115 -4.33 13.15 22.49
CA GLU A 115 -4.59 13.93 21.27
C GLU A 115 -4.09 13.17 20.03
N ALA A 116 -2.95 12.48 20.15
CA ALA A 116 -2.39 11.64 19.09
C ALA A 116 -3.36 10.57 18.59
N SER A 117 -4.19 9.99 19.47
CA SER A 117 -5.20 9.00 19.09
C SER A 117 -6.32 9.64 18.26
N SER A 118 -6.75 10.84 18.64
CA SER A 118 -7.82 11.57 17.96
C SER A 118 -7.37 12.05 16.58
N ASP A 119 -6.17 12.61 16.49
CA ASP A 119 -5.55 13.05 15.23
C ASP A 119 -5.33 11.88 14.27
N TYR A 120 -4.87 10.74 14.80
CA TYR A 120 -4.67 9.53 14.00
C TYR A 120 -5.99 8.98 13.43
N VAL A 121 -7.04 8.90 14.26
CA VAL A 121 -8.38 8.49 13.79
C VAL A 121 -8.89 9.44 12.71
N ARG A 122 -8.71 10.74 12.90
CA ARG A 122 -9.11 11.75 11.92
C ARG A 122 -8.37 11.60 10.61
N LEU A 123 -7.05 11.42 10.65
CA LEU A 123 -6.22 11.18 9.47
C LEU A 123 -6.72 9.97 8.67
N VAL A 124 -6.96 8.83 9.33
CA VAL A 124 -7.45 7.62 8.66
C VAL A 124 -8.83 7.86 8.04
N ALA A 125 -9.72 8.55 8.76
CA ALA A 125 -11.06 8.88 8.25
C ALA A 125 -11.01 9.82 7.03
N ASP A 126 -10.20 10.87 7.09
CA ASP A 126 -10.02 11.84 6.00
C ASP A 126 -9.43 11.16 4.76
N CYS A 127 -8.44 10.27 4.93
CA CYS A 127 -7.89 9.47 3.83
C CYS A 127 -8.93 8.53 3.21
N LYS A 128 -9.77 7.86 4.02
CA LYS A 128 -10.84 7.00 3.50
C LYS A 128 -11.89 7.78 2.71
N ALA A 129 -12.27 8.96 3.21
CA ALA A 129 -13.21 9.83 2.52
C ALA A 129 -12.67 10.25 1.15
N LEU A 130 -11.38 10.62 1.08
CA LEU A 130 -10.72 10.99 -0.17
C LEU A 130 -10.65 9.83 -1.17
N VAL A 131 -10.29 8.62 -0.72
CA VAL A 131 -10.28 7.42 -1.59
C VAL A 131 -11.67 7.11 -2.11
N ALA A 132 -12.71 7.22 -1.26
CA ALA A 132 -14.08 7.01 -1.67
C ALA A 132 -14.59 8.07 -2.68
N GLU A 133 -14.13 9.31 -2.57
CA GLU A 133 -14.38 10.38 -3.55
C GLU A 133 -13.72 10.05 -4.90
N ILE A 134 -12.40 9.81 -4.91
CA ILE A 134 -11.66 9.46 -6.12
C ILE A 134 -12.27 8.24 -6.82
N ARG A 135 -12.66 7.21 -6.06
CA ARG A 135 -13.28 6.00 -6.60
C ARG A 135 -14.66 6.29 -7.21
N ARG A 136 -15.46 7.18 -6.62
CA ARG A 136 -16.75 7.58 -7.18
C ARG A 136 -16.56 8.33 -8.49
N ASP A 137 -15.63 9.28 -8.55
CA ASP A 137 -15.35 10.06 -9.75
C ASP A 137 -14.84 9.19 -10.89
N LEU A 138 -13.97 8.24 -10.58
CA LEU A 138 -13.42 7.29 -11.55
C LEU A 138 -14.48 6.36 -12.15
N VAL A 139 -15.53 6.01 -11.38
CA VAL A 139 -16.67 5.19 -11.86
C VAL A 139 -17.73 6.03 -12.58
N ALA A 140 -17.89 7.30 -12.20
CA ALA A 140 -18.84 8.21 -12.86
C ALA A 140 -18.36 8.69 -14.23
N HIS A 141 -17.04 8.69 -14.48
CA HIS A 141 -16.42 9.22 -15.68
C HIS A 141 -15.63 8.20 -16.52
N GLY A 142 -15.73 6.90 -16.20
CA GLY A 142 -15.06 5.80 -16.90
C GLY A 142 -16.03 4.81 -17.52
#